data_AF-A0A8J6J718-F1
#
_entry.id   AF-A0A8J6J718-F1
#
_cell.length_a   1.000
_cell.length_b   1.000
_cell.length_c   1.000
_cell.angle_alpha   90.00
_cell.angle_beta   90.00
_cell.angle_gamma   90.00
#
_symmetry.space_group_name_H-M   'P 1'
#
loop_
_entity.id
_entity.type
_entity.pdbx_description
1 polymer ?
#
loop_
_entity_poly.entity_id
_entity_poly.type
_entity_poly.pdbx_seq_one_letter_code
_entity_poly.pdbx_strand_id
1 'polypeptide(L)'
;MKKSSLYPLMGFLPLVIGFFYIRTAAFPLLGPLFFTALPWVMVFLWVRAGWRCGVDGRGWLRSAAVAHWAVLLVSVCAVWQFALIPDERRSLALSVFAQYLFGLVPGVVRVVVPLVERNNTISSGPLIALGTPMSALSLLLLFSLGYSLGWRKRQLPAPSASGEAA
;
A
#
# COMPACT_ATOMS: atom_id res chain seq x y z
N MET A 1 3.00 -6.03 -28.75
CA MET A 1 2.37 -5.50 -27.51
C MET A 1 3.20 -4.31 -27.00
N LYS A 2 2.68 -3.09 -27.02
CA LYS A 2 3.38 -1.93 -26.44
C LYS A 2 3.55 -2.17 -24.92
N LYS A 3 4.79 -2.39 -24.46
CA LYS A 3 5.11 -2.45 -23.03
C LYS A 3 4.75 -1.08 -22.45
N SER A 4 3.64 -1.00 -21.73
CA SER A 4 3.23 0.24 -21.06
C SER A 4 4.34 0.66 -20.10
N SER A 5 5.01 1.77 -20.43
CA SER A 5 6.09 2.39 -19.64
C SER A 5 5.66 2.80 -18.23
N LEU A 6 4.35 2.77 -17.94
CA LEU A 6 3.77 3.21 -16.67
C LEU A 6 3.77 2.12 -15.59
N TYR A 7 4.04 0.86 -15.94
CA TYR A 7 3.95 -0.25 -14.99
C TYR A 7 4.97 -0.14 -13.82
N PRO A 8 6.25 0.23 -14.05
CA PRO A 8 7.21 0.48 -12.96
C PRO A 8 6.85 1.67 -12.07
N LEU A 9 6.14 2.66 -12.63
CA LEU A 9 5.72 3.86 -11.91
C LEU A 9 4.64 3.59 -10.86
N MET A 10 3.94 2.44 -10.95
CA MET A 10 2.96 2.03 -9.96
C MET A 10 3.55 1.86 -8.56
N GLY A 11 4.82 1.44 -8.46
CA GLY A 11 5.49 1.30 -7.17
C GLY A 11 5.66 2.62 -6.41
N PHE A 12 5.67 3.77 -7.10
CA PHE A 12 5.77 5.09 -6.48
C PHE A 12 4.44 5.65 -6.00
N LEU A 13 3.31 5.11 -6.48
CA LEU A 13 1.98 5.65 -6.18
C LEU A 13 1.67 5.73 -4.66
N PRO A 14 2.10 4.77 -3.82
CA PRO A 14 1.92 4.86 -2.37
C PRO A 14 2.68 6.01 -1.76
N LEU A 15 3.84 6.36 -2.32
CA LEU A 15 4.66 7.48 -1.84
C LEU A 15 4.01 8.82 -2.19
N VAL A 16 3.43 8.93 -3.38
CA VAL A 16 2.70 10.13 -3.80
C VAL A 16 1.46 10.33 -2.93
N ILE A 17 0.68 9.27 -2.72
CA ILE A 17 -0.51 9.32 -1.87
C ILE A 17 -0.11 9.63 -0.42
N GLY A 18 0.96 9.00 0.08
CA GLY A 18 1.55 9.25 1.40
C GLY A 18 1.99 10.69 1.62
N PHE A 19 2.64 11.27 0.61
CA PHE A 19 3.02 12.67 0.62
C PHE A 19 1.80 13.58 0.79
N PHE A 20 0.75 13.39 -0.01
CA PHE A 20 -0.46 14.18 0.12
C PHE A 20 -1.16 13.94 1.47
N TYR A 21 -1.23 12.69 1.92
CA TYR A 21 -1.81 12.33 3.21
C TYR A 21 -1.14 13.09 4.36
N ILE A 22 0.20 13.10 4.42
CA ILE A 22 0.94 13.81 5.47
C ILE A 22 0.81 15.33 5.33
N ARG A 23 1.00 15.86 4.12
CA ARG A 23 1.03 17.32 3.90
C ARG A 23 -0.34 17.97 4.08
N THR A 24 -1.41 17.21 3.86
CA THR A 24 -2.78 17.73 4.01
C THR A 24 -3.34 17.53 5.42
N ALA A 25 -2.71 16.71 6.27
CA ALA A 25 -3.18 16.42 7.62
C ALA A 25 -3.36 17.67 8.51
N ALA A 26 -2.59 18.73 8.26
CA ALA A 26 -2.67 20.00 8.99
C ALA A 26 -3.81 20.93 8.52
N PHE A 27 -4.51 20.60 7.43
CA PHE A 27 -5.58 21.43 6.89
C PHE A 27 -6.95 20.99 7.47
N PRO A 28 -7.76 21.90 8.03
CA PRO A 28 -8.94 21.53 8.82
C PRO A 28 -10.06 20.85 8.02
N LEU A 29 -10.19 21.13 6.73
CA LEU A 29 -11.18 20.48 5.85
C LEU A 29 -10.56 19.40 4.96
N LEU A 30 -9.40 19.69 4.35
CA LEU A 30 -8.72 18.76 3.45
C LEU A 30 -8.09 17.57 4.20
N GLY A 31 -7.59 17.80 5.41
CA GLY A 31 -6.96 16.78 6.24
C GLY A 31 -7.92 15.64 6.58
N PRO A 32 -9.07 15.89 7.22
CA PRO A 32 -10.05 14.83 7.52
C PRO A 32 -10.57 14.12 6.26
N LEU A 33 -10.79 14.87 5.18
CA LEU A 33 -11.26 14.33 3.91
C LEU A 33 -10.24 13.33 3.33
N PHE A 34 -8.98 13.73 3.20
CA PHE A 34 -7.93 12.87 2.66
C PHE A 34 -7.55 11.75 3.62
N PHE A 35 -7.54 12.01 4.93
CA PHE A 35 -7.32 10.99 5.95
C PHE A 35 -8.33 9.84 5.84
N THR A 36 -9.58 10.19 5.52
CA THR A 36 -10.65 9.19 5.33
C THR A 36 -10.60 8.55 3.95
N ALA A 37 -10.46 9.35 2.89
CA ALA A 37 -10.62 8.87 1.51
C ALA A 37 -9.38 8.16 0.94
N LEU A 38 -8.17 8.70 1.17
CA LEU A 38 -6.95 8.17 0.55
C LEU A 38 -6.66 6.72 0.91
N PRO A 39 -6.88 6.24 2.16
CA PRO A 39 -6.70 4.84 2.48
C PRO A 39 -7.63 3.92 1.68
N TRP A 40 -8.89 4.32 1.42
CA TRP A 40 -9.80 3.54 0.58
C TRP A 40 -9.44 3.58 -0.91
N VAL A 41 -8.98 4.74 -1.39
CA VAL A 41 -8.42 4.86 -2.75
C VAL A 41 -7.25 3.90 -2.91
N MET A 42 -6.38 3.79 -1.91
CA MET A 42 -5.26 2.85 -1.92
C MET A 42 -5.73 1.41 -2.04
N VAL A 43 -6.72 1.00 -1.22
CA VAL A 43 -7.31 -0.33 -1.27
C VAL A 43 -7.84 -0.65 -2.67
N PHE A 44 -8.65 0.25 -3.23
CA PHE A 44 -9.22 0.08 -4.56
C PHE A 44 -8.13 -0.07 -5.64
N LEU A 45 -7.12 0.81 -5.62
CA LEU A 45 -6.04 0.80 -6.60
C LEU A 45 -5.22 -0.48 -6.52
N TRP A 46 -4.92 -0.99 -5.32
CA TRP A 46 -4.12 -2.21 -5.14
C TRP A 46 -4.88 -3.47 -5.56
N VAL A 47 -6.16 -3.59 -5.19
CA VAL A 47 -7.01 -4.68 -5.66
C VAL A 47 -7.15 -4.64 -7.18
N ARG A 48 -7.40 -3.45 -7.76
CA ARG A 48 -7.50 -3.28 -9.22
C ARG A 48 -6.19 -3.60 -9.94
N ALA A 49 -5.05 -3.20 -9.38
CA ALA A 49 -3.73 -3.49 -9.92
C ALA A 49 -3.48 -5.00 -9.97
N GLY A 50 -3.75 -5.69 -8.87
CA GLY A 50 -3.68 -7.15 -8.78
C GLY A 50 -4.58 -7.80 -9.82
N TRP A 51 -5.86 -7.41 -9.85
CA TRP A 51 -6.86 -7.94 -10.78
C TRP A 51 -6.41 -7.84 -12.23
N ARG A 52 -5.94 -6.68 -12.66
CA ARG A 52 -5.45 -6.49 -14.04
C ARG A 52 -4.29 -7.42 -14.35
N CYS A 53 -3.36 -7.60 -13.42
CA CYS A 53 -2.23 -8.52 -13.61
C CYS A 53 -2.70 -9.97 -13.73
N GLY A 54 -3.70 -10.37 -12.94
CA GLY A 54 -4.31 -11.70 -13.00
C GLY A 54 -5.05 -11.97 -14.32
N VAL A 55 -5.86 -11.00 -14.78
CA VAL A 55 -6.56 -11.07 -16.08
C VAL A 55 -5.58 -11.16 -17.25
N ASP A 56 -4.52 -10.34 -17.22
CA ASP A 56 -3.47 -10.32 -18.24
C ASP A 56 -2.58 -11.58 -18.19
N GLY A 57 -2.71 -12.43 -17.17
CA GLY A 57 -1.87 -13.62 -17.01
C GLY A 57 -0.39 -13.32 -16.71
N ARG A 58 -0.09 -12.14 -16.18
CA ARG A 58 1.28 -11.78 -15.76
C ARG A 58 1.67 -12.62 -14.57
N GLY A 59 2.94 -13.06 -14.46
CA GLY A 59 3.38 -13.78 -13.26
C GLY A 59 3.22 -12.94 -11.99
N TRP A 60 2.60 -13.52 -10.95
CA TRP A 60 2.33 -12.85 -9.67
C TRP A 60 3.60 -12.23 -9.05
N LEU A 61 4.69 -13.00 -8.94
CA LEU A 61 5.91 -12.56 -8.27
C LEU A 61 6.52 -11.30 -8.92
N ARG A 62 6.66 -11.31 -10.25
CA ARG A 62 7.18 -10.16 -11.01
C ARG A 62 6.26 -8.95 -10.86
N SER A 63 4.96 -9.18 -10.88
CA SER A 63 3.95 -8.13 -10.78
C SER A 63 3.93 -7.50 -9.38
N ALA A 64 4.01 -8.33 -8.35
CA ALA A 64 4.10 -7.90 -6.96
C ALA A 64 5.39 -7.11 -6.70
N ALA A 65 6.55 -7.60 -7.17
CA ALA A 65 7.81 -6.89 -7.02
C ALA A 65 7.76 -5.48 -7.65
N VAL A 66 7.23 -5.35 -8.87
CA VAL A 66 7.09 -4.05 -9.54
C VAL A 66 6.09 -3.12 -8.82
N ALA A 67 5.01 -3.66 -8.28
CA ALA A 67 4.02 -2.86 -7.57
C ALA A 67 4.47 -2.43 -6.15
N HIS A 68 5.44 -3.12 -5.53
CA HIS A 68 5.74 -2.95 -4.10
C HIS A 68 7.19 -2.56 -3.80
N TRP A 69 8.10 -2.47 -4.77
CA TRP A 69 9.52 -2.21 -4.49
C TRP A 69 9.75 -0.94 -3.64
N ALA A 70 9.04 0.16 -3.93
CA ALA A 70 9.22 1.40 -3.18
C ALA A 70 8.59 1.32 -1.78
N VAL A 71 7.50 0.55 -1.66
CA VAL A 71 6.83 0.28 -0.39
C VAL A 71 7.73 -0.54 0.54
N LEU A 72 8.42 -1.55 -0.01
CA LEU A 72 9.42 -2.34 0.70
C LEU A 72 10.61 -1.48 1.12
N LEU A 73 11.10 -0.60 0.24
CA LEU A 73 12.19 0.33 0.57
C LEU A 73 11.81 1.25 1.74
N VAL A 74 10.61 1.82 1.74
CA VAL A 74 10.12 2.65 2.87
C VAL A 74 9.98 1.82 4.14
N SER A 75 9.55 0.56 4.04
CA SER A 75 9.44 -0.33 5.20
C SER A 75 10.79 -0.63 5.84
N VAL A 76 11.80 -0.93 5.02
CA VAL A 76 13.18 -1.10 5.48
C VAL A 76 13.69 0.20 6.12
N CYS A 77 13.41 1.35 5.50
CA CYS A 77 13.79 2.66 6.04
C CYS A 77 13.13 2.95 7.40
N ALA A 78 11.84 2.62 7.56
CA ALA A 78 11.11 2.82 8.80
C ALA A 78 11.66 1.96 9.94
N VAL A 79 11.90 0.67 9.69
CA VAL A 79 12.52 -0.22 10.68
C VAL A 79 13.92 0.29 11.05
N TRP A 80 14.73 0.65 10.05
CA TRP A 80 16.06 1.20 10.28
C TRP A 80 16.03 2.45 11.16
N GLN A 81 15.25 3.47 10.77
CA GLN A 81 15.22 4.75 11.50
C GLN A 81 14.59 4.61 12.89
N PHE A 82 13.51 3.86 13.04
CA PHE A 82 12.68 3.90 14.25
C PHE A 82 12.82 2.70 15.18
N ALA A 83 13.37 1.57 14.72
CA ALA A 83 13.66 0.42 15.59
C ALA A 83 15.16 0.28 15.93
N LEU A 84 16.06 0.69 15.01
CA LEU A 84 17.49 0.41 15.15
C LEU A 84 18.32 1.64 15.51
N ILE A 85 17.88 2.84 15.13
CA ILE A 85 18.61 4.09 15.38
C ILE A 85 18.00 4.85 16.56
N PRO A 86 18.81 5.24 17.57
CA PRO A 86 18.36 6.11 18.65
C PRO A 86 17.89 7.47 18.14
N ASP A 87 16.92 8.06 18.85
CA ASP A 87 16.23 9.29 18.47
C ASP A 87 17.20 10.43 18.12
N GLU A 88 18.26 10.62 18.91
CA GLU A 88 19.27 11.66 18.70
C GLU A 88 20.13 11.49 17.44
N ARG A 89 20.13 10.29 16.83
CA ARG A 89 20.91 9.95 15.62
C ARG A 89 20.05 9.77 14.37
N ARG A 90 18.73 9.96 14.46
CA ARG A 90 17.84 9.81 13.31
C ARG A 90 18.05 10.92 12.28
N SER A 91 17.99 10.54 11.01
CA SER A 91 17.94 11.52 9.93
C SER A 91 16.51 12.04 9.83
N LEU A 92 16.33 13.36 9.95
CA LEU A 92 15.01 13.99 9.83
C LEU A 92 14.38 13.71 8.45
N ALA A 93 15.17 13.78 7.38
CA ALA A 93 14.71 13.51 6.03
C ALA A 93 14.23 12.05 5.86
N LEU A 94 15.02 11.08 6.32
CA LEU A 94 14.63 9.67 6.24
C LEU A 94 13.46 9.33 7.17
N SER A 95 13.38 9.99 8.32
CA SER A 95 12.27 9.82 9.27
C SER A 95 10.95 10.31 8.71
N VAL A 96 10.95 11.43 7.97
CA VAL A 96 9.76 11.92 7.25
C VAL A 96 9.39 10.96 6.11
N PHE A 97 10.39 10.52 5.33
CA PHE A 97 10.16 9.56 4.25
C PHE A 97 9.57 8.23 4.73
N ALA A 98 10.08 7.70 5.84
CA ALA A 98 9.61 6.46 6.48
C ALA A 98 8.13 6.50 6.92
N GLN A 99 7.57 7.69 7.12
CA GLN A 99 6.17 7.88 7.52
C GLN A 99 5.20 7.85 6.34
N TYR A 100 5.67 7.89 5.09
CA TYR A 100 4.77 8.06 3.92
C TYR A 100 3.76 6.93 3.78
N LEU A 101 4.03 5.75 4.33
CA LEU A 101 3.06 4.63 4.32
C LEU A 101 2.26 4.48 5.60
N PHE A 102 2.64 5.20 6.65
CA PHE A 102 2.01 5.05 7.95
C PHE A 102 0.58 5.59 7.91
N GLY A 103 -0.40 4.73 8.19
CA GLY A 103 -1.82 5.08 8.16
C GLY A 103 -2.46 5.06 6.76
N LEU A 104 -1.72 4.69 5.72
CA LEU A 104 -2.26 4.63 4.34
C LEU A 104 -3.16 3.42 4.05
N VAL A 105 -3.27 2.47 4.98
CA VAL A 105 -4.17 1.32 4.84
C VAL A 105 -5.17 1.33 6.00
N PRO A 106 -6.49 1.29 5.72
CA PRO A 106 -7.51 1.28 6.77
C PRO A 106 -7.27 0.13 7.75
N GLY A 107 -7.42 0.42 9.05
CA GLY A 107 -7.37 -0.60 10.09
C GLY A 107 -5.97 -1.03 10.54
N VAL A 108 -4.89 -0.75 9.79
CA VAL A 108 -3.52 -1.14 10.21
C VAL A 108 -3.16 -0.51 11.56
N VAL A 109 -3.44 0.78 11.73
CA VAL A 109 -3.19 1.47 13.01
C VAL A 109 -3.97 0.82 14.16
N ARG A 110 -5.21 0.35 13.93
CA ARG A 110 -6.01 -0.33 14.96
C ARG A 110 -5.43 -1.68 15.37
N VAL A 111 -4.70 -2.33 14.48
CA VAL A 111 -3.98 -3.59 14.78
C VAL A 111 -2.66 -3.30 15.49
N VAL A 112 -1.95 -2.26 15.06
CA VAL A 112 -0.59 -1.96 15.55
C VAL A 112 -0.60 -1.30 16.91
N VAL A 113 -1.54 -0.39 17.18
CA VAL A 113 -1.63 0.35 18.45
C VAL A 113 -1.60 -0.58 19.67
N PRO A 114 -2.45 -1.62 19.77
CA PRO A 114 -2.40 -2.56 20.89
C PRO A 114 -1.08 -3.33 21.04
N LEU A 115 -0.28 -3.45 19.97
CA LEU A 115 0.99 -4.18 19.99
C LEU A 115 2.17 -3.33 20.47
N VAL A 116 2.04 -2.00 20.41
CA VAL A 116 3.11 -1.06 20.75
C VAL A 116 2.79 -0.19 21.96
N GLU A 117 1.54 -0.20 22.40
CA GLU A 117 1.11 0.48 23.62
C GLU A 117 1.77 -0.14 24.85
N ARG A 118 2.36 0.72 25.69
CA ARG A 118 2.97 0.33 26.95
C ARG A 118 2.56 1.32 28.03
N ASN A 119 2.00 0.84 29.14
CA ASN A 119 1.54 1.68 30.26
C ASN A 119 0.65 2.86 29.82
N ASN A 120 -0.32 2.63 28.93
CA ASN A 120 -1.20 3.66 28.35
C ASN A 120 -0.47 4.78 27.59
N THR A 121 0.78 4.55 27.17
CA THR A 121 1.55 5.46 26.33
C THR A 121 1.89 4.81 24.99
N ILE A 122 1.64 5.56 23.92
CA ILE A 122 1.96 5.17 22.55
C ILE A 122 3.11 6.08 22.08
N SER A 123 4.28 5.49 21.88
CA SER A 123 5.40 6.20 21.26
C SER A 123 5.30 6.12 19.74
N SER A 124 5.50 7.27 19.08
CA SER A 124 5.46 7.38 17.62
C SER A 124 6.50 6.50 16.93
N GLY A 125 7.66 6.27 17.55
CA GLY A 125 8.74 5.47 16.98
C GLY A 125 8.34 4.01 16.73
N PRO A 126 8.01 3.23 17.78
CA PRO A 126 7.49 1.87 17.64
C PRO A 126 6.26 1.77 16.71
N LEU A 127 5.38 2.76 16.79
CA LEU A 127 4.18 2.84 15.96
C LEU A 127 4.52 2.93 14.46
N ILE A 128 5.51 3.75 14.08
CA ILE A 128 5.98 3.86 12.69
C ILE A 128 6.80 2.61 12.29
N ALA A 129 7.68 2.14 13.16
CA ALA A 129 8.54 0.98 12.92
C ALA A 129 7.75 -0.30 12.61
N LEU A 130 6.61 -0.50 13.29
CA LEU A 130 5.72 -1.64 13.05
C LEU A 130 4.60 -1.31 12.04
N GLY A 131 4.05 -0.10 12.09
CA GLY A 131 2.92 0.30 11.24
C GLY A 131 3.24 0.40 9.76
N THR A 132 4.44 0.85 9.41
CA THR A 132 4.87 0.94 8.02
C THR A 132 5.01 -0.45 7.37
N PRO A 133 5.75 -1.42 7.93
CA PRO A 133 5.78 -2.80 7.42
C PRO A 133 4.42 -3.49 7.37
N MET A 134 3.55 -3.27 8.37
CA MET A 134 2.19 -3.83 8.37
C MET A 134 1.32 -3.25 7.25
N SER A 135 1.50 -1.97 6.92
CA SER A 135 0.85 -1.34 5.76
C SER A 135 1.36 -1.95 4.46
N ALA A 136 2.68 -2.16 4.32
CA ALA A 136 3.26 -2.83 3.17
C ALA A 136 2.74 -4.26 2.98
N LEU A 137 2.63 -5.03 4.06
CA LEU A 137 2.07 -6.38 4.04
C LEU A 137 0.59 -6.35 3.62
N SER A 138 -0.18 -5.43 4.15
CA SER A 138 -1.60 -5.30 3.82
C SER A 138 -1.82 -4.94 2.35
N LEU A 139 -0.98 -4.06 1.78
CA LEU A 139 -0.96 -3.78 0.35
C LEU A 139 -0.66 -5.05 -0.47
N LEU A 140 0.35 -5.83 -0.07
CA LEU A 140 0.67 -7.09 -0.74
C LEU A 140 -0.51 -8.08 -0.72
N LEU A 141 -1.24 -8.17 0.39
CA LEU A 141 -2.42 -9.02 0.53
C LEU A 141 -3.57 -8.54 -0.38
N LEU A 142 -3.84 -7.24 -0.41
CA LEU A 142 -4.86 -6.64 -1.28
C LEU A 142 -4.54 -6.84 -2.76
N PHE A 143 -3.27 -6.67 -3.14
CA PHE A 143 -2.80 -6.98 -4.48
C PHE A 143 -3.00 -8.45 -4.82
N SER A 144 -2.65 -9.36 -3.91
CA SER A 144 -2.77 -10.80 -4.11
C SER A 144 -4.23 -11.24 -4.21
N LEU A 145 -5.12 -10.65 -3.41
CA LEU A 145 -6.56 -10.83 -3.52
C LEU A 145 -7.03 -10.43 -4.92
N GLY A 146 -6.72 -9.20 -5.35
CA GLY A 146 -7.04 -8.74 -6.70
C GLY A 146 -6.53 -9.69 -7.77
N TYR A 147 -5.25 -10.09 -7.69
CA TYR A 147 -4.62 -11.01 -8.63
C TYR A 147 -5.36 -12.34 -8.73
N SER A 148 -5.70 -12.94 -7.59
CA SER A 148 -6.43 -14.21 -7.55
C SER A 148 -7.81 -14.11 -8.24
N LEU A 149 -8.52 -13.00 -8.04
CA LEU A 149 -9.81 -12.75 -8.67
C LEU A 149 -9.69 -12.56 -10.18
N GLY A 150 -8.69 -11.79 -10.63
CA GLY A 150 -8.42 -11.60 -12.05
C GLY A 150 -8.01 -12.89 -12.75
N TRP A 151 -7.19 -13.71 -12.07
CA TRP A 151 -6.78 -15.03 -12.56
C TRP A 151 -7.98 -15.97 -12.70
N ARG A 152 -8.85 -16.03 -11.69
CA ARG A 152 -10.10 -16.82 -11.77
C ARG A 152 -10.98 -16.38 -12.93
N LYS A 153 -11.15 -15.06 -13.11
CA LYS A 153 -11.91 -14.53 -14.26
C LYS A 153 -11.34 -14.98 -15.60
N ARG A 154 -10.02 -15.05 -15.73
CA ARG A 154 -9.35 -15.53 -16.95
C ARG A 154 -9.64 -17.02 -17.23
N GLN A 155 -9.83 -17.81 -16.18
CA GLN A 155 -10.13 -19.25 -16.30
C GLN A 155 -11.60 -19.55 -16.63
N LEU A 156 -12.51 -18.58 -16.46
CA LEU A 156 -13.91 -18.76 -16.82
C LEU A 156 -14.06 -18.85 -18.34
N PRO A 157 -14.86 -19.80 -18.87
CA PRO A 157 -15.20 -19.84 -20.28
C PRO A 157 -15.82 -18.50 -20.71
N ALA A 158 -15.47 -18.02 -21.89
CA ALA A 158 -16.19 -16.88 -22.48
C ALA A 158 -17.68 -17.27 -22.58
N PRO A 159 -18.63 -16.37 -22.24
CA PRO A 159 -20.04 -16.66 -22.43
C PRO A 159 -20.24 -17.06 -23.90
N SER A 160 -20.81 -18.25 -24.11
CA SER A 160 -21.17 -18.73 -25.44
C SER A 160 -22.07 -17.69 -26.07
N ALA A 161 -21.72 -17.23 -27.27
CA ALA A 161 -22.62 -16.49 -28.12
C ALA A 161 -23.76 -17.45 -28.55
N SER A 162 -24.70 -17.71 -27.65
CA SER A 162 -25.93 -18.43 -27.94
C SER A 162 -27.06 -17.40 -27.96
N GLY A 163 -27.31 -16.84 -29.14
CA GLY A 163 -28.35 -15.85 -29.31
C GLY A 163 -28.47 -15.29 -30.73
N GLU A 164 -28.29 -16.13 -31.76
CA GLU A 164 -28.73 -15.80 -33.13
C GLU A 164 -29.03 -17.11 -33.87
N ALA A 165 -30.13 -17.74 -33.49
CA ALA A 165 -30.81 -18.75 -34.29
C ALA A 165 -32.29 -18.79 -33.85
N ALA A 166 -33.10 -17.94 -34.47
CA ALA A 166 -34.53 -18.16 -34.71
C ALA A 166 -34.98 -17.22 -35.83
#